data_AF-A0A1B3SLZ8-F1
#
_entry.id   AF-A0A1B3SLZ8-F1
#
_cell.length_a   1.000
_cell.length_b   1.000
_cell.length_c   1.000
_cell.angle_alpha   90.00
_cell.angle_beta   90.00
_cell.angle_gamma   90.00
#
_symmetry.space_group_name_H-M   'P 1'
#
loop_
_entity.id
_entity.type
_entity.pdbx_description
1 polymer ?
#
loop_
_entity_poly.entity_id
_entity_poly.type
_entity_poly.pdbx_seq_one_letter_code
_entity_poly.pdbx_strand_id
1 'polypeptide(L)'
;MKKLLSLLAATGLVATSGSVAVACNKKADDKAAATTKDLSTITGDSLKLAPTANDQAAAETAAIARIKEKLSVDVVKGTDFTIGEKDFTAATSSAAGSLKVTAKTGSTKLTEGKTVTFSLTYKAAEAAKTDLSKMTTKALGEFKLATVDTKPTLTELVSAVNKVNSNYDLAESDVEIASSPAQTTTGATLTAKSDSAKFTGSVAVTYTVAKAEEAKKPVITLDGISENKLDITLNSGNAKKDQDVTISVANSVSGTLPTVKVADGNDANLSAGAVSAIQDQSGKFKVTLSAKAAKDSIVVTFSYAKADNVTLTVNVKANG
;
A
#
# COMPACT_ATOMS: atom_id res chain seq x y z
N MET A 1 -25.48 -8.35 -24.30
CA MET A 1 -26.47 -7.87 -25.29
C MET A 1 -27.86 -8.38 -24.93
N LYS A 2 -28.66 -7.58 -24.20
CA LYS A 2 -30.11 -7.68 -24.12
C LYS A 2 -30.65 -6.57 -23.20
N LYS A 3 -31.64 -5.84 -23.73
CA LYS A 3 -32.61 -4.98 -23.03
C LYS A 3 -32.16 -3.58 -22.60
N LEU A 4 -32.26 -2.64 -23.54
CA LEU A 4 -32.67 -1.27 -23.23
C LEU A 4 -33.53 -0.76 -24.40
N LEU A 5 -34.83 -1.02 -24.32
CA LEU A 5 -35.83 -0.51 -25.23
C LEU A 5 -37.08 -0.15 -24.42
N SER A 6 -37.11 1.06 -23.84
CA SER A 6 -38.35 1.77 -23.47
C SER A 6 -38.01 3.07 -22.76
N LEU A 7 -38.13 4.19 -23.47
CA LEU A 7 -38.70 5.46 -22.99
C LEU A 7 -38.47 6.52 -24.08
N LEU A 8 -39.25 6.44 -25.16
CA LEU A 8 -39.45 7.60 -26.02
C LEU A 8 -40.72 8.28 -25.53
N ALA A 9 -40.53 9.23 -24.61
CA ALA A 9 -41.60 10.05 -24.08
C ALA A 9 -42.14 10.95 -25.18
N ALA A 10 -43.45 10.86 -25.39
CA ALA A 10 -44.22 11.70 -26.27
C ALA A 10 -44.15 13.17 -25.80
N THR A 11 -43.54 14.04 -26.60
CA THR A 11 -43.75 15.48 -26.49
C THR A 11 -44.86 15.87 -27.45
N GLY A 12 -46.03 16.17 -26.88
CA GLY A 12 -47.18 16.69 -27.58
C GLY A 12 -46.87 18.02 -28.26
N LEU A 13 -47.20 18.08 -29.55
CA LEU A 13 -47.22 19.29 -30.36
C LEU A 13 -48.52 20.05 -30.04
N VAL A 14 -48.45 21.12 -29.25
CA VAL A 14 -49.58 22.05 -29.09
C VAL A 14 -49.35 23.23 -30.04
N ALA A 15 -50.04 23.17 -31.18
CA ALA A 15 -50.18 24.29 -32.10
C ALA A 15 -51.36 25.16 -31.66
N THR A 16 -51.10 26.22 -30.89
CA THR A 16 -52.06 27.30 -30.66
C THR A 16 -51.87 28.39 -31.69
N SER A 17 -52.72 28.38 -32.71
CA SER A 17 -52.88 29.46 -33.70
C SER A 17 -53.58 30.65 -33.03
N GLY A 18 -52.82 31.51 -32.38
CA GLY A 18 -53.29 32.80 -31.88
C GLY A 18 -53.00 33.89 -32.90
N SER A 19 -54.00 34.28 -33.69
CA SER A 19 -53.94 35.46 -34.55
C SER A 19 -53.90 36.72 -33.68
N VAL A 20 -52.77 37.40 -33.62
CA VAL A 20 -52.66 38.70 -32.96
C VAL A 20 -52.50 39.78 -34.03
N ALA A 21 -53.44 40.72 -34.04
CA ALA A 21 -53.42 41.89 -34.91
C ALA A 21 -52.18 42.75 -34.64
N VAL A 22 -51.45 43.08 -35.71
CA VAL A 22 -50.32 44.02 -35.68
C VAL A 22 -50.89 45.44 -35.74
N ALA A 23 -51.02 46.08 -34.57
CA ALA A 23 -51.18 47.52 -34.49
C ALA A 23 -49.80 48.16 -34.61
N CYS A 24 -49.54 48.85 -35.72
CA CYS A 24 -48.35 49.68 -35.89
C CYS A 24 -48.42 50.90 -34.95
N ASN A 25 -48.05 50.71 -33.68
CA ASN A 25 -47.63 51.84 -32.86
C ASN A 25 -46.18 52.15 -33.20
N LYS A 26 -46.00 53.14 -34.07
CA LYS A 26 -44.75 53.87 -34.31
C LYS A 26 -44.35 54.55 -32.99
N LYS A 27 -43.73 53.78 -32.09
CA LYS A 27 -43.01 54.32 -30.93
C LYS A 27 -41.61 54.73 -31.39
N ALA A 28 -41.20 55.90 -30.94
CA ALA A 28 -39.86 56.41 -31.06
C ALA A 28 -38.83 55.37 -30.56
N ASP A 29 -37.66 55.39 -31.19
CA ASP A 29 -36.47 54.59 -30.87
C ASP A 29 -36.01 54.76 -29.41
N ASP A 30 -36.68 54.12 -28.46
CA ASP A 30 -36.07 53.73 -27.19
C ASP A 30 -35.31 52.43 -27.43
N LYS A 31 -34.23 52.53 -28.22
CA LYS A 31 -33.19 51.51 -28.28
C LYS A 31 -32.56 51.47 -26.90
N ALA A 32 -33.12 50.64 -26.01
CA ALA A 32 -32.54 50.32 -24.72
C ALA A 32 -31.07 50.01 -24.98
N ALA A 33 -30.19 50.94 -24.57
CA ALA A 33 -28.77 50.84 -24.84
C ALA A 33 -28.32 49.51 -24.21
N ALA A 34 -27.95 48.54 -25.05
CA ALA A 34 -27.39 47.29 -24.58
C ALA A 34 -26.17 47.65 -23.73
N THR A 35 -26.29 47.47 -22.41
CA THR A 35 -25.25 47.87 -21.46
C THR A 35 -24.11 46.89 -21.58
N THR A 36 -23.11 47.24 -22.38
CA THR A 36 -21.86 46.50 -22.48
C THR A 36 -21.18 46.45 -21.10
N LYS A 37 -20.47 45.36 -20.82
CA LYS A 37 -19.77 45.15 -19.54
C LYS A 37 -18.31 45.60 -19.67
N ASP A 38 -17.85 46.39 -18.71
CA ASP A 38 -16.47 46.87 -18.67
C ASP A 38 -15.56 45.85 -17.97
N LEU A 39 -14.58 45.30 -18.70
CA LEU A 39 -13.60 44.34 -18.18
C LEU A 39 -12.78 44.88 -17.00
N SER A 40 -12.56 46.21 -16.93
CA SER A 40 -11.78 46.85 -15.87
C SER A 40 -12.46 46.80 -14.49
N THR A 41 -13.73 46.39 -14.43
CA THR A 41 -14.45 46.18 -13.17
C THR A 41 -14.04 44.90 -12.45
N ILE A 42 -13.37 43.96 -13.14
CA ILE A 42 -12.80 42.76 -12.52
C ILE A 42 -11.55 43.17 -11.75
N THR A 43 -11.59 43.06 -10.43
CA THR A 43 -10.51 43.52 -9.54
C THR A 43 -10.25 42.52 -8.39
N GLY A 44 -9.18 42.78 -7.63
CA GLY A 44 -8.82 42.00 -6.43
C GLY A 44 -8.56 40.53 -6.74
N ASP A 45 -9.08 39.64 -5.89
CA ASP A 45 -8.88 38.19 -6.05
C ASP A 45 -9.52 37.61 -7.32
N SER A 46 -10.46 38.33 -7.93
CA SER A 46 -11.05 37.95 -9.22
C SER A 46 -10.04 37.98 -10.36
N LEU A 47 -8.87 38.61 -10.17
CA LEU A 47 -7.76 38.62 -11.14
C LEU A 47 -6.88 37.37 -11.06
N LYS A 48 -7.02 36.52 -10.03
CA LYS A 48 -6.21 35.30 -9.88
C LYS A 48 -6.89 34.13 -10.58
N LEU A 49 -6.21 33.50 -11.53
CA LEU A 49 -6.66 32.31 -12.24
C LEU A 49 -5.78 31.10 -11.89
N ALA A 50 -6.40 29.93 -11.81
CA ALA A 50 -5.72 28.64 -11.66
C ALA A 50 -6.04 27.74 -12.88
N PRO A 51 -5.34 27.92 -14.01
CA PRO A 51 -5.53 27.10 -15.20
C PRO A 51 -5.20 25.62 -14.96
N THR A 52 -5.73 24.74 -15.80
CA THR A 52 -5.46 23.30 -15.75
C THR A 52 -4.09 22.91 -16.30
N ALA A 53 -3.45 23.79 -17.08
CA ALA A 53 -2.10 23.65 -17.64
C ALA A 53 -1.45 25.05 -17.79
N ASN A 54 -0.12 25.13 -17.90
CA ASN A 54 0.60 26.42 -18.08
C ASN A 54 0.65 26.88 -19.55
N ASP A 55 -0.38 26.59 -20.34
CA ASP A 55 -0.49 27.02 -21.73
C ASP A 55 -1.61 28.06 -21.91
N GLN A 56 -1.60 28.71 -23.07
CA GLN A 56 -2.52 29.79 -23.38
C GLN A 56 -3.97 29.29 -23.45
N ALA A 57 -4.23 28.08 -23.95
CA ALA A 57 -5.58 27.56 -24.11
C ALA A 57 -6.26 27.30 -22.74
N ALA A 58 -5.52 26.74 -21.79
CA ALA A 58 -5.99 26.55 -20.42
C ALA A 58 -6.23 27.90 -19.71
N ALA A 59 -5.33 28.87 -19.91
CA ALA A 59 -5.49 30.22 -19.35
C ALA A 59 -6.71 30.95 -19.93
N GLU A 60 -6.96 30.83 -21.24
CA GLU A 60 -8.13 31.38 -21.92
C GLU A 60 -9.43 30.79 -21.38
N THR A 61 -9.48 29.47 -21.21
CA THR A 61 -10.65 28.78 -20.66
C THR A 61 -10.96 29.28 -19.25
N ALA A 62 -9.94 29.42 -18.39
CA ALA A 62 -10.08 29.95 -17.05
C ALA A 62 -10.55 31.43 -17.04
N ALA A 63 -10.03 32.25 -17.95
CA ALA A 63 -10.42 33.66 -18.06
C ALA A 63 -11.86 33.83 -18.53
N ILE A 64 -12.32 33.05 -19.51
CA ILE A 64 -13.71 33.06 -19.97
C ILE A 64 -14.65 32.68 -18.82
N ALA A 65 -14.33 31.62 -18.07
CA ALA A 65 -15.12 31.19 -16.92
C ALA A 65 -15.21 32.31 -15.86
N ARG A 66 -14.10 33.00 -15.58
CA ARG A 66 -14.06 34.12 -14.63
C ARG A 66 -14.83 35.34 -15.11
N ILE A 67 -14.74 35.69 -16.40
CA ILE A 67 -15.50 36.79 -16.99
C ILE A 67 -17.01 36.49 -16.90
N LYS A 68 -17.41 35.27 -17.23
CA LYS A 68 -18.80 34.81 -17.10
C LYS A 68 -19.28 34.91 -15.65
N GLU A 69 -18.49 34.44 -14.70
CA GLU A 69 -18.82 34.48 -13.26
C GLU A 69 -19.01 35.93 -12.76
N LYS A 70 -18.12 36.85 -13.14
CA LYS A 70 -18.10 38.21 -12.57
C LYS A 70 -19.02 39.19 -13.29
N LEU A 71 -19.18 39.04 -14.59
CA LEU A 71 -19.93 39.99 -15.42
C LEU A 71 -21.28 39.42 -15.91
N SER A 72 -21.56 38.14 -15.64
CA SER A 72 -22.75 37.41 -16.07
C SER A 72 -22.96 37.47 -17.59
N VAL A 73 -21.87 37.41 -18.35
CA VAL A 73 -21.88 37.41 -19.83
C VAL A 73 -21.03 36.28 -20.39
N ASP A 74 -21.55 35.59 -21.39
CA ASP A 74 -20.82 34.58 -22.15
C ASP A 74 -19.99 35.25 -23.25
N VAL A 75 -18.67 35.22 -23.15
CA VAL A 75 -17.77 35.89 -24.10
C VAL A 75 -17.06 34.89 -25.01
N VAL A 76 -16.84 35.24 -26.27
CA VAL A 76 -16.17 34.38 -27.26
C VAL A 76 -14.92 35.08 -27.81
N LYS A 77 -13.77 34.39 -27.80
CA LYS A 77 -12.51 34.89 -28.37
C LYS A 77 -12.69 35.18 -29.87
N GLY A 78 -12.16 36.31 -30.33
CA GLY A 78 -12.28 36.76 -31.72
C GLY A 78 -13.61 37.47 -32.03
N THR A 79 -14.64 37.31 -31.21
CA THR A 79 -15.92 38.03 -31.34
C THR A 79 -16.02 39.15 -30.30
N ASP A 80 -15.87 38.80 -29.02
CA ASP A 80 -16.07 39.71 -27.90
C ASP A 80 -14.75 40.28 -27.37
N PHE A 81 -13.65 39.54 -27.48
CA PHE A 81 -12.34 39.95 -27.02
C PHE A 81 -11.22 39.40 -27.90
N THR A 82 -10.03 39.97 -27.76
CA THR A 82 -8.77 39.52 -28.36
C THR A 82 -7.69 39.38 -27.30
N ILE A 83 -6.68 38.57 -27.62
CA ILE A 83 -5.45 38.40 -26.85
C ILE A 83 -4.32 38.60 -27.85
N GLY A 84 -3.48 39.62 -27.65
CA GLY A 84 -2.31 39.88 -28.49
C GLY A 84 -1.20 38.85 -28.25
N GLU A 85 -0.26 38.78 -29.18
CA GLU A 85 0.86 37.81 -29.11
C GLU A 85 1.72 37.95 -27.84
N LYS A 86 1.79 39.16 -27.28
CA LYS A 86 2.55 39.48 -26.05
C LYS A 86 1.70 39.53 -24.79
N ASP A 87 0.39 39.30 -24.92
CA ASP A 87 -0.55 39.41 -23.81
C ASP A 87 -0.63 38.13 -22.97
N PHE A 88 0.11 37.07 -23.35
CA PHE A 88 0.24 35.85 -22.58
C PHE A 88 1.69 35.63 -22.13
N THR A 89 1.86 35.34 -20.85
CA THR A 89 3.11 34.85 -20.27
C THR A 89 2.76 33.65 -19.40
N ALA A 90 3.30 32.47 -19.75
CA ALA A 90 3.08 31.26 -18.98
C ALA A 90 3.63 31.41 -17.55
N ALA A 91 2.92 30.84 -16.58
CA ALA A 91 3.42 30.73 -15.21
C ALA A 91 4.56 29.72 -15.14
N THR A 92 5.53 29.98 -14.25
CA THR A 92 6.65 29.07 -13.94
C THR A 92 6.64 28.76 -12.44
N SER A 93 7.42 27.77 -12.02
CA SER A 93 7.53 27.42 -10.60
C SER A 93 8.07 28.56 -9.72
N SER A 94 8.74 29.55 -10.32
CA SER A 94 9.34 30.69 -9.62
C SER A 94 8.59 32.01 -9.84
N ALA A 95 7.67 32.10 -10.82
CA ALA A 95 6.99 33.33 -11.16
C ALA A 95 5.55 33.10 -11.64
N ALA A 96 4.64 33.97 -11.20
CA ALA A 96 3.28 33.99 -11.72
C ALA A 96 3.27 34.37 -13.21
N GLY A 97 2.36 33.74 -13.96
CA GLY A 97 2.11 34.11 -15.36
C GLY A 97 1.13 35.27 -15.46
N SER A 98 0.91 35.75 -16.68
CA SER A 98 -0.07 36.80 -16.96
C SER A 98 -0.88 36.49 -18.21
N LEU A 99 -2.16 36.85 -18.18
CA LEU A 99 -3.02 36.87 -19.37
C LEU A 99 -3.78 38.20 -19.43
N LYS A 100 -3.48 39.01 -20.44
CA LYS A 100 -4.21 40.24 -20.73
C LYS A 100 -5.28 39.99 -21.79
N VAL A 101 -6.50 40.39 -21.47
CA VAL A 101 -7.67 40.27 -22.35
C VAL A 101 -8.13 41.68 -22.72
N THR A 102 -8.34 41.92 -24.02
CA THR A 102 -8.80 43.21 -24.53
C THR A 102 -10.16 43.05 -25.20
N ALA A 103 -11.15 43.83 -24.77
CA ALA A 103 -12.47 43.85 -25.39
C ALA A 103 -12.35 44.31 -26.85
N LYS A 104 -12.90 43.51 -27.76
CA LYS A 104 -12.77 43.74 -29.21
C LYS A 104 -13.72 44.84 -29.66
N THR A 105 -13.28 45.67 -30.59
CA THR A 105 -14.13 46.60 -31.33
C THR A 105 -15.35 45.90 -31.92
N GLY A 106 -16.52 46.47 -31.69
CA GLY A 106 -17.79 45.91 -32.17
C GLY A 106 -18.39 44.77 -31.33
N SER A 107 -17.81 44.42 -30.17
CA SER A 107 -18.48 43.50 -29.23
C SER A 107 -19.80 44.12 -28.73
N THR A 108 -20.86 43.32 -28.71
CA THR A 108 -22.15 43.71 -28.13
C THR A 108 -22.23 43.41 -26.62
N LYS A 109 -21.23 42.73 -26.07
CA LYS A 109 -21.20 42.26 -24.68
C LYS A 109 -20.18 43.01 -23.84
N LEU A 110 -19.05 43.40 -24.41
CA LEU A 110 -17.95 44.04 -23.71
C LEU A 110 -17.74 45.47 -24.20
N THR A 111 -17.38 46.37 -23.28
CA THR A 111 -17.07 47.75 -23.62
C THR A 111 -15.74 47.82 -24.36
N GLU A 112 -15.77 48.31 -25.60
CA GLU A 112 -14.62 48.33 -26.51
C GLU A 112 -13.35 48.92 -25.88
N GLY A 113 -12.20 48.30 -26.17
CA GLY A 113 -10.88 48.78 -25.78
C GLY A 113 -10.55 48.61 -24.29
N LYS A 114 -11.53 48.25 -23.45
CA LYS A 114 -11.30 47.94 -22.05
C LYS A 114 -10.49 46.66 -21.92
N THR A 115 -9.62 46.63 -20.91
CA THR A 115 -8.70 45.51 -20.69
C THR A 115 -8.76 45.02 -19.26
N VAL A 116 -8.41 43.76 -19.07
CA VAL A 116 -8.16 43.15 -17.77
C VAL A 116 -6.90 42.28 -17.89
N THR A 117 -6.06 42.30 -16.86
CA THR A 117 -4.86 41.44 -16.79
C THR A 117 -5.00 40.49 -15.63
N PHE A 118 -5.08 39.20 -15.93
CA PHE A 118 -5.14 38.13 -14.94
C PHE A 118 -3.74 37.68 -14.54
N SER A 119 -3.57 37.35 -13.26
CA SER A 119 -2.40 36.64 -12.73
C SER A 119 -2.67 35.14 -12.76
N LEU A 120 -1.75 34.37 -13.33
CA LEU A 120 -1.86 32.91 -13.47
C LEU A 120 -1.01 32.22 -12.39
N THR A 121 -1.62 31.33 -11.61
CA THR A 121 -0.87 30.46 -10.70
C THR A 121 -0.23 29.31 -11.46
N TYR A 122 1.02 28.99 -11.13
CA TYR A 122 1.72 27.86 -11.72
C TYR A 122 1.04 26.54 -11.41
N LYS A 123 0.76 25.76 -12.46
CA LYS A 123 0.33 24.38 -12.36
C LYS A 123 1.53 23.49 -12.66
N ALA A 124 2.10 22.84 -11.65
CA ALA A 124 3.16 21.87 -11.88
C ALA A 124 2.70 20.82 -12.91
N ALA A 125 3.54 20.54 -13.90
CA ALA A 125 3.28 19.45 -14.83
C ALA A 125 3.21 18.15 -14.02
N GLU A 126 2.13 17.38 -14.20
CA GLU A 126 2.05 16.07 -13.57
C GLU A 126 3.16 15.19 -14.15
N ALA A 127 3.95 14.58 -13.27
CA ALA A 127 4.96 13.63 -13.70
C ALA A 127 4.29 12.52 -14.52
N ALA A 128 4.95 12.10 -15.60
CA ALA A 128 4.43 11.00 -16.41
C ALA A 128 4.29 9.76 -15.52
N LYS A 129 3.04 9.30 -15.37
CA LYS A 129 2.73 8.12 -14.57
C LYS A 129 3.02 6.85 -15.38
N THR A 130 3.50 5.83 -14.69
CA THR A 130 3.72 4.50 -15.26
C THR A 130 2.39 3.75 -15.38
N ASP A 131 2.07 3.29 -16.59
CA ASP A 131 0.87 2.50 -16.83
C ASP A 131 1.10 1.04 -16.43
N LEU A 132 0.32 0.55 -15.45
CA LEU A 132 0.41 -0.83 -14.95
C LEU A 132 0.14 -1.86 -16.05
N SER A 133 -0.67 -1.55 -17.05
CA SER A 133 -1.00 -2.48 -18.13
C SER A 133 0.23 -2.90 -18.95
N LYS A 134 1.29 -2.07 -18.92
CA LYS A 134 2.57 -2.28 -19.60
C LYS A 134 3.54 -3.15 -18.81
N MET A 135 3.14 -3.67 -17.65
CA MET A 135 3.96 -4.59 -16.86
C MET A 135 4.32 -5.83 -17.67
N THR A 136 5.63 -6.09 -17.77
CA THR A 136 6.19 -7.18 -18.58
C THR A 136 5.97 -8.54 -17.92
N THR A 137 6.24 -8.64 -16.61
CA THR A 137 6.17 -9.91 -15.89
C THR A 137 4.98 -9.93 -14.95
N LYS A 138 3.96 -10.70 -15.32
CA LYS A 138 2.67 -10.80 -14.60
C LYS A 138 2.57 -12.02 -13.69
N ALA A 139 3.48 -12.98 -13.84
CA ALA A 139 3.57 -14.16 -12.98
C ALA A 139 4.40 -13.81 -11.74
N LEU A 140 3.74 -13.77 -10.57
CA LEU A 140 4.36 -13.36 -9.30
C LEU A 140 5.02 -14.51 -8.55
N GLY A 141 4.83 -15.75 -9.03
CA GLY A 141 5.37 -16.96 -8.41
C GLY A 141 4.44 -17.56 -7.36
N GLU A 142 5.05 -18.25 -6.38
CA GLU A 142 4.35 -19.00 -5.34
C GLU A 142 4.28 -18.23 -4.02
N PHE A 143 3.09 -18.18 -3.41
CA PHE A 143 2.86 -17.70 -2.06
C PHE A 143 2.70 -18.87 -1.09
N LYS A 144 3.45 -18.85 0.01
CA LYS A 144 3.32 -19.83 1.10
C LYS A 144 2.42 -19.26 2.19
N LEU A 145 1.16 -19.70 2.22
CA LEU A 145 0.11 -19.17 3.12
C LEU A 145 -0.39 -20.24 4.09
N ALA A 146 -1.12 -19.84 5.13
CA ALA A 146 -1.62 -20.78 6.15
C ALA A 146 -2.45 -21.94 5.57
N THR A 147 -3.25 -21.67 4.52
CA THR A 147 -4.00 -22.67 3.76
C THR A 147 -3.96 -22.35 2.27
N VAL A 148 -4.20 -23.36 1.43
CA VAL A 148 -4.27 -23.20 -0.05
C VAL A 148 -5.46 -22.37 -0.53
N ASP A 149 -6.50 -22.25 0.30
CA ASP A 149 -7.71 -21.49 -0.02
C ASP A 149 -7.63 -20.01 0.43
N THR A 150 -6.55 -19.64 1.12
CA THR A 150 -6.30 -18.26 1.53
C THR A 150 -5.76 -17.45 0.35
N LYS A 151 -6.21 -16.21 0.20
CA LYS A 151 -5.75 -15.29 -0.85
C LYS A 151 -4.60 -14.44 -0.31
N PRO A 152 -3.56 -14.12 -1.12
CA PRO A 152 -2.54 -13.17 -0.73
C PRO A 152 -3.13 -11.79 -0.39
N THR A 153 -2.57 -11.13 0.61
CA THR A 153 -2.89 -9.75 0.97
C THR A 153 -2.31 -8.75 -0.05
N LEU A 154 -2.77 -7.50 -0.02
CA LEU A 154 -2.22 -6.44 -0.87
C LEU A 154 -0.71 -6.27 -0.63
N THR A 155 -0.28 -6.24 0.63
CA THR A 155 1.14 -6.14 1.01
C THR A 155 1.99 -7.25 0.39
N GLU A 156 1.50 -8.50 0.41
CA GLU A 156 2.19 -9.65 -0.18
C GLU A 156 2.26 -9.53 -1.71
N LEU A 157 1.17 -9.12 -2.37
CA LEU A 157 1.13 -8.91 -3.82
C LEU A 157 2.10 -7.80 -4.25
N VAL A 158 2.08 -6.65 -3.57
CA VAL A 158 2.99 -5.53 -3.84
C VAL A 158 4.45 -5.96 -3.70
N SER A 159 4.77 -6.69 -2.61
CA SER A 159 6.12 -7.22 -2.37
C SER A 159 6.56 -8.17 -3.49
N ALA A 160 5.67 -9.06 -3.94
CA ALA A 160 5.97 -9.99 -5.03
C ALA A 160 6.12 -9.28 -6.38
N VAL A 161 5.28 -8.27 -6.68
CA VAL A 161 5.40 -7.43 -7.88
C VAL A 161 6.77 -6.76 -7.90
N ASN A 162 7.19 -6.11 -6.83
CA ASN A 162 8.48 -5.41 -6.75
C ASN A 162 9.67 -6.37 -6.81
N LYS A 163 9.53 -7.58 -6.27
CA LYS A 163 10.56 -8.62 -6.39
C LYS A 163 10.78 -9.05 -7.84
N VAL A 164 9.70 -9.20 -8.60
CA VAL A 164 9.74 -9.69 -9.99
C VAL A 164 9.97 -8.55 -10.99
N ASN A 165 9.54 -7.33 -10.66
CA ASN A 165 9.62 -6.13 -11.48
C ASN A 165 10.28 -4.99 -10.68
N SER A 166 11.57 -5.11 -10.41
CA SER A 166 12.30 -4.22 -9.48
C SER A 166 12.32 -2.74 -9.87
N ASN A 167 11.97 -2.41 -11.11
CA ASN A 167 11.85 -1.04 -11.61
C ASN A 167 10.51 -0.36 -11.27
N TYR A 168 9.53 -1.10 -10.74
CA TYR A 168 8.23 -0.52 -10.41
C TYR A 168 8.27 0.26 -9.09
N ASP A 169 8.86 -0.26 -8.01
CA ASP A 169 8.82 0.41 -6.69
C ASP A 169 7.38 0.79 -6.28
N LEU A 170 6.48 -0.18 -6.45
CA LEU A 170 5.06 -0.07 -6.16
C LEU A 170 4.84 0.03 -4.64
N ALA A 171 4.06 1.00 -4.16
CA ALA A 171 3.64 1.05 -2.76
C ALA A 171 2.16 0.68 -2.60
N GLU A 172 1.74 0.27 -1.39
CA GLU A 172 0.31 0.02 -1.10
C GLU A 172 -0.56 1.28 -1.24
N SER A 173 0.04 2.46 -1.12
CA SER A 173 -0.63 3.74 -1.38
C SER A 173 -0.90 3.98 -2.87
N ASP A 174 -0.24 3.26 -3.78
CA ASP A 174 -0.39 3.47 -5.22
C ASP A 174 -1.48 2.61 -5.85
N VAL A 175 -1.79 1.46 -5.23
CA VAL A 175 -2.65 0.46 -5.84
C VAL A 175 -3.68 -0.10 -4.86
N GLU A 176 -4.72 -0.68 -5.43
CA GLU A 176 -5.72 -1.47 -4.73
C GLU A 176 -6.00 -2.76 -5.49
N ILE A 177 -6.49 -3.78 -4.78
CA ILE A 177 -7.01 -4.99 -5.41
C ILE A 177 -8.39 -4.65 -5.98
N ALA A 178 -8.55 -4.81 -7.29
CA ALA A 178 -9.83 -4.54 -7.94
C ALA A 178 -10.93 -5.44 -7.37
N SER A 179 -12.13 -4.87 -7.19
CA SER A 179 -13.32 -5.62 -6.79
C SER A 179 -13.88 -6.49 -7.93
N SER A 180 -13.53 -6.18 -9.17
CA SER A 180 -13.91 -6.93 -10.38
C SER A 180 -12.78 -6.91 -11.42
N PRO A 181 -12.30 -8.07 -11.90
CA PRO A 181 -12.65 -9.40 -11.40
C PRO A 181 -12.18 -9.59 -9.95
N ALA A 182 -12.97 -10.34 -9.15
CA ALA A 182 -12.61 -10.62 -7.77
C ALA A 182 -11.32 -11.44 -7.69
N GLN A 183 -10.49 -11.15 -6.69
CA GLN A 183 -9.27 -11.91 -6.41
C GLN A 183 -9.55 -13.40 -6.18
N THR A 184 -8.68 -14.26 -6.70
CA THR A 184 -8.70 -15.72 -6.52
C THR A 184 -7.40 -16.22 -5.88
N THR A 185 -7.27 -17.53 -5.69
CA THR A 185 -6.02 -18.18 -5.27
C THR A 185 -5.00 -18.34 -6.40
N THR A 186 -5.35 -17.93 -7.63
CA THR A 186 -4.49 -18.05 -8.82
C THR A 186 -4.18 -16.72 -9.50
N GLY A 187 -4.85 -15.63 -9.09
CA GLY A 187 -4.62 -14.32 -9.65
C GLY A 187 -5.41 -13.20 -8.97
N ALA A 188 -4.97 -11.98 -9.28
CA ALA A 188 -5.59 -10.74 -8.82
C ALA A 188 -5.51 -9.69 -9.93
N THR A 189 -6.37 -8.67 -9.86
CA THR A 189 -6.18 -7.46 -10.66
C THR A 189 -5.78 -6.33 -9.74
N LEU A 190 -4.63 -5.71 -10.01
CA LEU A 190 -4.17 -4.51 -9.32
C LEU A 190 -4.55 -3.29 -10.15
N THR A 191 -5.19 -2.31 -9.53
CA THR A 191 -5.58 -1.05 -10.16
C THR A 191 -4.86 0.09 -9.46
N ALA A 192 -4.30 1.01 -10.25
CA ALA A 192 -3.72 2.23 -9.71
C ALA A 192 -4.83 3.09 -9.08
N LYS A 193 -4.62 3.53 -7.85
CA LYS A 193 -5.54 4.45 -7.18
C LYS A 193 -5.56 5.79 -7.91
N SER A 194 -6.70 6.49 -7.86
CA SER A 194 -6.88 7.78 -8.53
C SER A 194 -5.93 8.86 -8.03
N ASP A 195 -5.50 8.77 -6.78
CA ASP A 195 -4.55 9.66 -6.11
C ASP A 195 -3.08 9.20 -6.22
N SER A 196 -2.79 8.06 -6.89
CA SER A 196 -1.40 7.64 -7.11
C SER A 196 -0.66 8.68 -7.94
N ALA A 197 0.46 9.17 -7.39
CA ALA A 197 1.34 10.10 -8.09
C ALA A 197 2.21 9.41 -9.15
N LYS A 198 2.40 8.08 -9.04
CA LYS A 198 3.36 7.32 -9.84
C LYS A 198 2.69 6.44 -10.92
N PHE A 199 1.45 5.99 -10.73
CA PHE A 199 0.86 4.95 -11.59
C PHE A 199 -0.52 5.29 -12.16
N THR A 200 -0.85 4.65 -13.29
CA THR A 200 -2.19 4.61 -13.88
C THR A 200 -2.54 3.21 -14.35
N GLY A 201 -3.81 3.00 -14.71
CA GLY A 201 -4.27 1.78 -15.35
C GLY A 201 -4.43 0.61 -14.39
N SER A 202 -4.53 -0.59 -14.96
CA SER A 202 -4.75 -1.83 -14.23
C SER A 202 -3.94 -2.96 -14.85
N VAL A 203 -3.60 -3.96 -14.04
CA VAL A 203 -2.89 -5.15 -14.48
C VAL A 203 -3.45 -6.40 -13.81
N ALA A 204 -3.72 -7.43 -14.62
CA ALA A 204 -4.01 -8.76 -14.13
C ALA A 204 -2.69 -9.51 -13.89
N VAL A 205 -2.52 -10.02 -12.69
CA VAL A 205 -1.35 -10.80 -12.24
C VAL A 205 -1.77 -12.22 -11.89
N THR A 206 -0.84 -13.16 -12.05
CA THR A 206 -1.04 -14.58 -11.77
C THR A 206 -0.06 -15.08 -10.73
N TYR A 207 -0.46 -16.08 -9.95
CA TYR A 207 0.35 -16.69 -8.90
C TYR A 207 -0.17 -18.08 -8.54
N THR A 208 0.60 -18.80 -7.72
CA THR A 208 0.15 -20.03 -7.07
C THR A 208 0.15 -19.84 -5.56
N VAL A 209 -0.75 -20.55 -4.86
CA VAL A 209 -0.76 -20.61 -3.40
C VAL A 209 -0.42 -22.03 -2.98
N ALA A 210 0.57 -22.16 -2.10
CA ALA A 210 0.92 -23.39 -1.42
C ALA A 210 0.68 -23.24 0.08
N LYS A 211 0.31 -24.33 0.75
CA LYS A 211 0.28 -24.36 2.22
C LYS A 211 1.70 -24.18 2.73
N ALA A 212 1.92 -23.20 3.60
CA ALA A 212 3.16 -23.05 4.33
C ALA A 212 3.42 -24.34 5.12
N GLU A 213 4.64 -24.87 5.04
CA GLU A 213 5.01 -26.04 5.82
C GLU A 213 4.81 -25.74 7.31
N GLU A 214 4.10 -26.62 8.01
CA GLU A 214 3.96 -26.50 9.45
C GLU A 214 5.33 -26.65 10.09
N ALA A 215 5.70 -25.69 10.96
CA ALA A 215 6.92 -25.79 11.74
C ALA A 215 6.87 -27.09 12.55
N LYS A 216 7.76 -28.04 12.21
CA LYS A 216 7.82 -29.33 12.90
C LYS A 216 8.08 -29.13 14.39
N LYS A 217 7.31 -29.82 15.25
CA LYS A 217 7.50 -29.79 16.70
C LYS A 217 8.94 -30.22 17.05
N PRO A 218 9.64 -29.50 17.95
CA PRO A 218 10.96 -29.95 18.41
C PRO A 218 10.84 -31.28 19.17
N VAL A 219 11.82 -32.16 18.97
CA VAL A 219 11.89 -33.48 19.63
C VAL A 219 13.20 -33.59 20.38
N ILE A 220 13.15 -33.85 21.68
CA ILE A 220 14.32 -34.02 22.54
C ILE A 220 14.68 -35.50 22.61
N THR A 221 15.96 -35.82 22.51
CA THR A 221 16.53 -37.14 22.82
C THR A 221 17.83 -36.99 23.61
N LEU A 222 18.24 -38.05 24.31
CA LEU A 222 19.53 -38.11 25.01
C LEU A 222 20.46 -39.05 24.24
N ASP A 223 21.59 -38.53 23.76
CA ASP A 223 22.51 -39.30 22.93
C ASP A 223 23.30 -40.31 23.78
N GLY A 224 23.40 -41.55 23.29
CA GLY A 224 24.22 -42.60 23.93
C GLY A 224 23.65 -43.15 25.25
N ILE A 225 22.40 -42.81 25.60
CA ILE A 225 21.73 -43.31 26.81
C ILE A 225 20.60 -44.27 26.41
N SER A 226 20.72 -45.54 26.82
CA SER A 226 19.69 -46.56 26.62
C SER A 226 18.65 -46.55 27.74
N GLU A 227 17.39 -46.83 27.42
CA GLU A 227 16.27 -46.94 28.37
C GLU A 227 16.06 -45.72 29.29
N ASN A 228 16.62 -44.57 28.93
CA ASN A 228 16.64 -43.38 29.80
C ASN A 228 17.14 -43.71 31.23
N LYS A 229 18.20 -44.52 31.33
CA LYS A 229 18.87 -44.84 32.59
C LYS A 229 20.37 -44.53 32.49
N LEU A 230 20.91 -43.96 33.56
CA LEU A 230 22.32 -43.63 33.68
C LEU A 230 22.86 -44.01 35.05
N ASP A 231 23.89 -44.84 35.08
CA ASP A 231 24.60 -45.17 36.31
C ASP A 231 25.89 -44.33 36.43
N ILE A 232 26.06 -43.66 37.58
CA ILE A 232 27.26 -42.89 37.90
C ILE A 232 27.89 -43.49 39.16
N THR A 233 28.98 -44.24 39.02
CA THR A 233 29.78 -44.71 40.16
C THR A 233 30.70 -43.61 40.63
N LEU A 234 30.59 -43.20 41.91
CA LEU A 234 31.45 -42.20 42.55
C LEU A 234 32.94 -42.57 42.45
N ASN A 235 33.81 -41.57 42.65
CA ASN A 235 35.25 -41.79 42.67
C ASN A 235 35.70 -42.49 43.97
N SER A 236 36.96 -42.95 44.03
CA SER A 236 37.52 -43.56 45.25
C SER A 236 37.35 -42.64 46.47
N GLY A 237 37.00 -43.22 47.62
CA GLY A 237 36.63 -42.47 48.82
C GLY A 237 35.25 -41.78 48.73
N ASN A 238 34.36 -42.23 47.83
CA ASN A 238 33.05 -41.63 47.55
C ASN A 238 33.14 -40.15 47.12
N ALA A 239 34.25 -39.76 46.50
CA ALA A 239 34.42 -38.42 45.99
C ALA A 239 33.49 -38.12 44.80
N LYS A 240 33.14 -36.84 44.65
CA LYS A 240 32.29 -36.32 43.58
C LYS A 240 32.77 -36.82 42.20
N LYS A 241 31.83 -37.18 41.32
CA LYS A 241 32.11 -37.51 39.92
C LYS A 241 31.18 -36.75 38.98
N ASP A 242 31.76 -36.23 37.90
CA ASP A 242 31.02 -35.54 36.85
C ASP A 242 30.81 -36.49 35.66
N GLN A 243 29.61 -36.43 35.09
CA GLN A 243 29.21 -37.18 33.89
C GLN A 243 28.52 -36.24 32.92
N ASP A 244 29.04 -36.15 31.71
CA ASP A 244 28.43 -35.38 30.65
C ASP A 244 27.28 -36.14 30.01
N VAL A 245 26.18 -35.42 29.75
CA VAL A 245 25.01 -35.89 29.01
C VAL A 245 24.82 -34.98 27.80
N THR A 246 24.72 -35.60 26.63
CA THR A 246 24.45 -34.91 25.37
C THR A 246 22.96 -34.96 25.07
N ILE A 247 22.37 -33.80 24.82
CA ILE A 247 20.96 -33.60 24.50
C ILE A 247 20.89 -33.27 23.00
N SER A 248 20.10 -34.03 22.24
CA SER A 248 19.80 -33.72 20.84
C SER A 248 18.37 -33.20 20.73
N VAL A 249 18.19 -32.11 19.98
CA VAL A 249 16.89 -31.50 19.70
C VAL A 249 16.70 -31.42 18.19
N ALA A 250 15.91 -32.35 17.64
CA ALA A 250 15.47 -32.27 16.26
C ALA A 250 14.49 -31.09 16.11
N ASN A 251 14.51 -30.42 14.95
CA ASN A 251 13.71 -29.22 14.66
C ASN A 251 13.92 -28.09 15.70
N SER A 252 15.16 -27.91 16.19
CA SER A 252 15.50 -26.88 17.16
C SER A 252 15.23 -25.46 16.65
N VAL A 253 14.73 -24.60 17.53
CA VAL A 253 14.60 -23.15 17.31
C VAL A 253 15.93 -22.47 17.64
N SER A 254 16.48 -21.70 16.70
CA SER A 254 17.75 -20.98 16.90
C SER A 254 17.72 -20.08 18.13
N GLY A 255 18.81 -20.08 18.91
CA GLY A 255 18.96 -19.27 20.13
C GLY A 255 18.25 -19.82 21.38
N THR A 256 17.52 -20.93 21.28
CA THR A 256 16.85 -21.56 22.43
C THR A 256 17.68 -22.71 22.99
N LEU A 257 17.90 -22.70 24.31
CA LEU A 257 18.58 -23.79 25.03
C LEU A 257 17.55 -24.70 25.73
N PRO A 258 17.82 -26.02 25.84
CA PRO A 258 17.06 -26.87 26.74
C PRO A 258 17.32 -26.51 28.20
N THR A 259 16.41 -26.93 29.07
CA THR A 259 16.56 -26.83 30.53
C THR A 259 16.62 -28.22 31.15
N VAL A 260 17.33 -28.32 32.28
CA VAL A 260 17.53 -29.58 33.00
C VAL A 260 17.19 -29.36 34.46
N LYS A 261 16.31 -30.18 35.02
CA LYS A 261 15.90 -30.14 36.42
C LYS A 261 16.15 -31.48 37.08
N VAL A 262 16.94 -31.50 38.15
CA VAL A 262 17.01 -32.64 39.08
C VAL A 262 15.78 -32.58 39.98
N ALA A 263 15.12 -33.72 40.22
CA ALA A 263 13.94 -33.78 41.07
C ALA A 263 14.22 -33.26 42.49
N ASP A 264 13.24 -32.55 43.06
CA ASP A 264 13.39 -31.87 44.35
C ASP A 264 13.76 -32.88 45.46
N GLY A 265 14.61 -32.46 46.40
CA GLY A 265 15.11 -33.33 47.48
C GLY A 265 16.27 -34.26 47.10
N ASN A 266 16.89 -34.06 45.93
CA ASN A 266 18.06 -34.82 45.48
C ASN A 266 19.34 -33.98 45.34
N ASP A 267 19.34 -32.70 45.71
CA ASP A 267 20.48 -31.78 45.54
C ASP A 267 21.76 -32.20 46.27
N ALA A 268 21.59 -32.95 47.37
CA ALA A 268 22.69 -33.55 48.14
C ALA A 268 23.34 -34.73 47.40
N ASN A 269 22.63 -35.36 46.46
CA ASN A 269 23.07 -36.56 45.74
C ASN A 269 23.53 -36.25 44.31
N LEU A 270 22.83 -35.34 43.62
CA LEU A 270 23.08 -35.02 42.23
C LEU A 270 22.77 -33.54 41.97
N SER A 271 23.58 -32.88 41.15
CA SER A 271 23.25 -31.56 40.60
C SER A 271 23.50 -31.51 39.10
N ALA A 272 22.71 -30.72 38.37
CA ALA A 272 22.94 -30.43 36.96
C ALA A 272 23.64 -29.08 36.79
N GLY A 273 24.66 -29.02 35.94
CA GLY A 273 25.32 -27.78 35.53
C GLY A 273 24.48 -26.96 34.55
N ALA A 274 25.04 -25.85 34.09
CA ALA A 274 24.45 -25.07 33.01
C ALA A 274 24.44 -25.88 31.69
N VAL A 275 23.39 -25.68 30.90
CA VAL A 275 23.29 -26.25 29.55
C VAL A 275 24.05 -25.35 28.58
N SER A 276 24.92 -25.92 27.76
CA SER A 276 25.66 -25.21 26.70
C SER A 276 25.46 -25.86 25.34
N ALA A 277 25.38 -25.07 24.28
CA ALA A 277 25.41 -25.60 22.91
C ALA A 277 26.76 -26.28 22.63
N ILE A 278 26.74 -27.36 21.85
CA ILE A 278 27.97 -28.00 21.37
C ILE A 278 28.36 -27.32 20.06
N GLN A 279 29.60 -26.80 20.01
CA GLN A 279 30.11 -26.10 18.83
C GLN A 279 30.01 -27.00 17.58
N ASP A 280 29.63 -26.40 16.46
CA ASP A 280 29.53 -27.03 15.14
C ASP A 280 28.53 -28.21 15.05
N GLN A 281 27.68 -28.39 16.06
CA GLN A 281 26.64 -29.43 16.10
C GLN A 281 25.26 -28.81 16.36
N SER A 282 24.63 -28.32 15.29
CA SER A 282 23.29 -27.71 15.37
C SER A 282 22.29 -28.65 16.05
N GLY A 283 21.54 -28.11 17.02
CA GLY A 283 20.55 -28.87 17.79
C GLY A 283 21.15 -29.78 18.86
N LYS A 284 22.47 -29.76 19.11
CA LYS A 284 23.09 -30.51 20.19
C LYS A 284 23.55 -29.63 21.35
N PHE A 285 23.30 -30.11 22.55
CA PHE A 285 23.62 -29.43 23.79
C PHE A 285 24.28 -30.39 24.77
N LYS A 286 25.01 -29.82 25.71
CA LYS A 286 25.73 -30.54 26.76
C LYS A 286 25.26 -30.04 28.11
N VAL A 287 25.05 -30.96 29.03
CA VAL A 287 24.93 -30.68 30.46
C VAL A 287 25.85 -31.63 31.23
N THR A 288 26.49 -31.12 32.27
CA THR A 288 27.28 -31.95 33.19
C THR A 288 26.45 -32.28 34.42
N LEU A 289 26.26 -33.56 34.69
CA LEU A 289 25.66 -34.06 35.92
C LEU A 289 26.76 -34.37 36.95
N SER A 290 26.66 -33.77 38.13
CA SER A 290 27.62 -33.89 39.21
C SER A 290 27.06 -34.78 40.33
N ALA A 291 27.52 -36.02 40.41
CA ALA A 291 27.17 -36.97 41.46
C ALA A 291 27.99 -36.69 42.73
N LYS A 292 27.30 -36.62 43.88
CA LYS A 292 27.86 -36.19 45.18
C LYS A 292 27.74 -37.26 46.26
N ALA A 293 26.65 -38.03 46.28
CA ALA A 293 26.39 -39.07 47.29
C ALA A 293 25.50 -40.17 46.70
N ALA A 294 25.74 -41.42 47.12
CA ALA A 294 25.03 -42.58 46.60
C ALA A 294 23.52 -42.50 46.86
N LYS A 295 22.72 -42.79 45.81
CA LYS A 295 21.25 -42.86 45.84
C LYS A 295 20.77 -43.40 44.50
N ASP A 296 19.81 -44.31 44.56
CA ASP A 296 19.18 -44.88 43.37
C ASP A 296 17.96 -44.08 42.93
N SER A 297 17.61 -44.21 41.64
CA SER A 297 16.37 -43.71 41.05
C SER A 297 16.15 -42.20 41.18
N ILE A 298 17.21 -41.39 41.01
CA ILE A 298 17.09 -39.94 40.92
C ILE A 298 16.52 -39.57 39.55
N VAL A 299 15.37 -38.88 39.52
CA VAL A 299 14.77 -38.42 38.26
C VAL A 299 15.37 -37.08 37.84
N VAL A 300 15.82 -36.99 36.59
CA VAL A 300 16.28 -35.76 35.94
C VAL A 300 15.40 -35.49 34.73
N THR A 301 14.76 -34.33 34.68
CA THR A 301 13.86 -33.91 33.60
C THR A 301 14.58 -32.94 32.66
N PHE A 302 14.52 -33.25 31.36
CA PHE A 302 15.03 -32.42 30.27
C PHE A 302 13.83 -31.83 29.53
N SER A 303 13.84 -30.50 29.35
CA SER A 303 12.75 -29.75 28.73
C SER A 303 13.25 -28.84 27.63
N TYR A 304 12.41 -28.59 26.64
CA TYR A 304 12.67 -27.67 25.52
C TYR A 304 11.35 -27.03 25.09
N ALA A 305 11.38 -25.77 24.69
CA ALA A 305 10.18 -25.03 24.34
C ALA A 305 9.38 -25.75 23.23
N LYS A 306 8.09 -26.00 23.49
CA LYS A 306 7.16 -26.70 22.59
C LYS A 306 7.52 -28.16 22.29
N ALA A 307 8.46 -28.76 23.00
CA ALA A 307 8.74 -30.20 22.96
C ALA A 307 8.08 -30.93 24.14
N ASP A 308 7.93 -32.24 24.02
CA ASP A 308 7.61 -33.08 25.19
C ASP A 308 8.88 -33.28 26.03
N ASN A 309 8.70 -33.39 27.36
CA ASN A 309 9.82 -33.60 28.27
C ASN A 309 10.38 -35.02 28.15
N VAL A 310 11.70 -35.15 28.35
CA VAL A 310 12.38 -36.43 28.50
C VAL A 310 12.84 -36.57 29.95
N THR A 311 12.55 -37.71 30.58
CA THR A 311 13.03 -38.02 31.93
C THR A 311 14.13 -39.06 31.87
N LEU A 312 15.18 -38.86 32.66
CA LEU A 312 16.31 -39.76 32.85
C LEU A 312 16.31 -40.25 34.29
N THR A 313 16.41 -41.56 34.49
CA THR A 313 16.64 -42.15 35.81
C THR A 313 18.13 -42.30 36.04
N VAL A 314 18.67 -41.63 37.06
CA VAL A 314 20.09 -41.67 37.42
C VAL A 314 20.28 -42.46 38.71
N ASN A 315 21.15 -43.47 38.69
CA ASN A 315 21.59 -44.16 39.89
C ASN A 315 23.01 -43.74 40.22
N VAL A 316 23.22 -43.18 41.41
CA VAL A 316 24.55 -42.84 41.92
C VAL A 316 25.02 -43.96 42.84
N LYS A 317 26.08 -44.68 42.45
CA LYS A 317 26.60 -45.84 43.19
C LYS A 317 27.87 -45.45 43.96
N ALA A 318 28.02 -45.98 45.17
CA ALA A 318 29.27 -45.88 45.92
C ALA A 318 30.39 -46.63 45.19
N ASN A 319 31.64 -46.18 45.36
CA ASN A 319 32.79 -46.94 44.88
C ASN A 319 33.09 -48.05 45.89
N GLY A 320 32.95 -49.31 45.46
CA GLY A 320 33.17 -50.50 46.27
C GLY A 320 34.63 -50.88 46.41
#